data_AF-A0A3B9W2F3-F1
#
_entry.id   AF-A0A3B9W2F3-F1
#
_cell.length_a   1.000
_cell.length_b   1.000
_cell.length_c   1.000
_cell.angle_alpha   90.00
_cell.angle_beta   90.00
_cell.angle_gamma   90.00
#
_symmetry.space_group_name_H-M   'P 1'
#
loop_
_entity.id
_entity.type
_entity.pdbx_description
1 polymer ?
#
loop_
_entity_poly.entity_id
_entity_poly.type
_entity_poly.pdbx_seq_one_letter_code
_entity_poly.pdbx_strand_id
1 'polypeptide(L)'
;MQETKPPAHPRRARLVVPSRSDLLLKNFTELIGGPMGARSAPGLVSPGVFSVERVLIILTVLAALAGIAIKGYCRTNGWETPSQFYSTCYSDFPDFFRNRGLGDGTFPLLSPGSLFEDPVLMGLIAGATAWLVPGVGVTDTRILGYFDVNATLVAAVWIVTVLATA
;
A
#
# COMPACT_ATOMS: atom_id res chain seq x y z
N MET A 1 22.79 -43.26 -40.73
CA MET A 1 21.46 -42.60 -40.65
C MET A 1 21.33 -42.06 -39.24
N GLN A 2 21.38 -40.74 -39.09
CA GLN A 2 21.38 -40.08 -37.78
C GLN A 2 19.94 -39.62 -37.54
N GLU A 3 19.24 -40.32 -36.66
CA GLU A 3 17.84 -40.08 -36.36
C GLU A 3 17.72 -38.78 -35.56
N THR A 4 17.26 -37.71 -36.20
CA THR A 4 17.00 -36.42 -35.56
C THR A 4 15.75 -36.55 -34.69
N LYS A 5 15.95 -36.81 -33.39
CA LYS A 5 14.90 -36.73 -32.38
C LYS A 5 14.38 -35.27 -32.33
N PRO A 6 13.08 -35.02 -32.53
CA PRO A 6 12.56 -33.65 -32.47
C PRO A 6 12.72 -33.10 -31.04
N PRO A 7 13.01 -31.79 -30.88
CA PRO A 7 13.19 -31.20 -29.56
C PRO A 7 11.88 -31.31 -28.78
N ALA A 8 11.93 -32.03 -27.65
CA ALA A 8 10.80 -32.12 -26.73
C ALA A 8 10.47 -30.70 -26.23
N HIS A 9 9.33 -30.15 -26.65
CA HIS A 9 8.79 -28.95 -26.04
C HIS A 9 8.59 -29.21 -24.55
N PRO A 10 9.15 -28.40 -23.63
CA PRO A 10 8.90 -28.57 -22.21
C PRO A 10 7.40 -28.38 -21.97
N ARG A 11 6.68 -29.48 -21.75
CA ARG A 11 5.30 -29.47 -21.29
C ARG A 11 5.29 -28.75 -19.95
N ARG A 12 4.90 -27.47 -19.94
CA ARG A 12 4.67 -26.72 -18.70
C ARG A 12 3.77 -27.57 -17.81
N ALA A 13 4.20 -27.81 -16.57
CA ALA A 13 3.48 -28.67 -15.65
C ALA A 13 2.04 -28.17 -15.54
N ARG A 14 1.08 -29.03 -15.86
CA ARG A 14 -0.34 -28.74 -15.67
C ARG A 14 -0.53 -28.56 -14.16
N LEU A 15 -0.77 -27.33 -13.73
CA LEU A 15 -1.17 -27.04 -12.35
C LEU A 15 -2.46 -27.82 -12.08
N VAL A 16 -2.36 -28.87 -11.27
CA VAL A 16 -3.52 -29.63 -10.79
C VAL A 16 -4.16 -28.80 -9.70
N VAL A 17 -5.46 -28.53 -9.83
CA VAL A 17 -6.24 -27.78 -8.85
C VAL A 17 -6.86 -28.79 -7.88
N PRO A 18 -6.31 -28.99 -6.67
CA PRO A 18 -6.70 -30.11 -5.80
C PRO A 18 -8.16 -30.04 -5.35
N SER A 19 -8.72 -28.84 -5.21
CA SER A 19 -10.13 -28.61 -4.86
C SER A 19 -11.15 -29.06 -5.91
N ARG A 20 -10.72 -29.43 -7.12
CA ARG A 20 -11.63 -30.01 -8.13
C ARG A 20 -11.81 -31.52 -7.95
N SER A 21 -10.84 -32.20 -7.35
CA SER A 21 -10.84 -33.65 -7.17
C SER A 21 -11.11 -34.08 -5.74
N ASP A 22 -10.84 -33.22 -4.75
CA ASP A 22 -10.96 -33.53 -3.34
C ASP A 22 -12.16 -32.82 -2.68
N LEU A 23 -13.04 -33.60 -2.03
CA LEU A 23 -14.28 -33.12 -1.40
C LEU A 23 -14.03 -32.28 -0.14
N LEU A 24 -13.00 -32.59 0.65
CA LEU A 24 -12.63 -31.80 1.80
C LEU A 24 -12.19 -30.43 1.32
N LEU A 25 -11.23 -30.38 0.40
CA LEU A 25 -10.71 -29.12 -0.13
C LEU A 25 -11.81 -28.30 -0.81
N LYS A 26 -12.71 -28.95 -1.56
CA LYS A 26 -13.87 -28.28 -2.17
C LYS A 26 -14.71 -27.53 -1.14
N ASN A 27 -15.06 -28.19 -0.03
CA ASN A 27 -15.89 -27.58 1.02
C ASN A 27 -15.18 -26.43 1.77
N PHE A 28 -13.86 -26.51 1.92
CA PHE A 28 -13.09 -25.45 2.57
C PHE A 28 -12.74 -24.27 1.65
N THR A 29 -12.87 -24.42 0.32
CA THR A 29 -12.53 -23.33 -0.60
C THR A 29 -13.42 -22.09 -0.46
N GLU A 30 -14.67 -22.25 -0.02
CA GLU A 30 -15.59 -21.11 0.16
C GLU A 30 -15.16 -20.15 1.28
N LEU A 31 -14.37 -20.61 2.25
CA LEU A 31 -13.92 -19.77 3.35
C LEU A 31 -12.86 -18.72 2.93
N ILE A 32 -12.05 -19.01 1.90
CA ILE A 32 -10.84 -18.22 1.55
C ILE A 32 -10.98 -17.50 0.19
N GLY A 33 -12.08 -17.70 -0.55
CA GLY A 33 -12.30 -17.01 -1.83
C GLY A 33 -13.12 -17.76 -2.88
N GLY A 34 -13.58 -18.97 -2.55
CA GLY A 34 -14.43 -19.78 -3.41
C GLY A 34 -13.68 -20.68 -4.40
N PRO A 35 -14.41 -21.55 -5.11
CA PRO A 35 -13.82 -22.47 -6.06
C PRO A 35 -13.26 -21.72 -7.28
N MET A 36 -12.14 -22.22 -7.79
CA MET A 36 -11.48 -21.65 -8.96
C MET A 36 -12.41 -21.68 -10.20
N GLY A 37 -12.66 -20.52 -10.79
CA GLY A 37 -13.63 -20.35 -11.88
C GLY A 37 -13.38 -21.26 -13.08
N ALA A 38 -14.45 -21.76 -13.70
CA ALA A 38 -14.38 -22.72 -14.81
C ALA A 38 -13.62 -22.21 -16.04
N ARG A 39 -13.53 -20.88 -16.22
CA ARG A 39 -12.80 -20.21 -17.30
C ARG A 39 -11.31 -19.96 -17.01
N SER A 40 -10.84 -20.27 -15.80
CA SER A 40 -9.41 -20.19 -15.48
C SER A 40 -8.69 -21.47 -15.89
N ALA A 41 -7.56 -21.32 -16.57
CA ALA A 41 -6.74 -22.43 -17.04
C ALA A 41 -5.27 -22.21 -16.62
N PRO A 42 -4.96 -22.24 -15.31
CA PRO A 42 -3.62 -22.02 -14.80
C PRO A 42 -2.64 -23.04 -15.39
N GLY A 43 -1.50 -22.55 -15.90
CA GLY A 43 -0.50 -23.37 -16.58
C GLY A 43 -0.82 -23.76 -18.03
N LEU A 44 -2.05 -23.52 -18.53
CA LEU A 44 -2.42 -23.71 -19.94
C LEU A 44 -2.30 -22.41 -20.75
N VAL A 45 -2.79 -21.29 -20.20
CA VAL A 45 -2.70 -19.98 -20.85
C VAL A 45 -1.55 -19.21 -20.23
N SER A 46 -0.61 -18.74 -21.05
CA SER A 46 0.47 -17.86 -20.60
C SER A 46 -0.12 -16.48 -20.30
N PRO A 47 -0.04 -15.95 -19.07
CA PRO A 47 -0.64 -14.66 -18.72
C PRO A 47 0.01 -13.45 -19.43
N GLY A 48 1.07 -13.67 -20.21
CA GLY A 48 1.76 -12.62 -20.96
C GLY A 48 2.24 -11.51 -20.04
N VAL A 49 1.91 -10.26 -20.37
CA VAL A 49 2.24 -9.08 -19.56
C VAL A 49 1.28 -8.82 -18.41
N PHE A 50 0.11 -9.48 -18.39
CA PHE A 50 -0.96 -9.28 -17.41
C PHE A 50 -1.01 -10.44 -16.39
N SER A 51 0.13 -10.73 -15.75
CA SER A 51 0.11 -11.59 -14.56
C SER A 51 -0.69 -10.92 -13.43
N VAL A 52 -1.37 -11.73 -12.60
CA VAL A 52 -2.18 -11.25 -11.46
C VAL A 52 -1.41 -10.27 -10.59
N GLU A 53 -0.17 -10.61 -10.22
CA GLU A 53 0.75 -9.75 -9.47
C GLU A 53 0.91 -8.36 -10.09
N ARG A 54 1.29 -8.28 -11.38
CA ARG A 54 1.43 -7.01 -12.11
C ARG A 54 0.14 -6.20 -12.14
N VAL A 55 -1.01 -6.84 -12.33
CA VAL A 55 -2.31 -6.16 -12.33
C VAL A 55 -2.61 -5.57 -10.95
N LEU A 56 -2.37 -6.34 -9.89
CA LEU A 56 -2.56 -5.87 -8.52
C LEU A 56 -1.61 -4.70 -8.20
N ILE A 57 -0.33 -4.79 -8.57
CA ILE A 57 0.62 -3.69 -8.38
C ILE A 57 0.15 -2.42 -9.11
N ILE A 58 -0.30 -2.53 -10.36
CA ILE A 58 -0.81 -1.38 -11.13
C ILE A 58 -2.00 -0.77 -10.41
N LEU A 59 -2.97 -1.58 -9.97
CA LEU A 59 -4.15 -1.08 -9.25
C LEU A 59 -3.77 -0.40 -7.93
N THR A 60 -2.81 -0.95 -7.18
CA THR A 60 -2.31 -0.35 -5.94
C THR A 60 -1.62 0.99 -6.19
N VAL A 61 -0.82 1.10 -7.24
CA VAL A 61 -0.19 2.37 -7.64
C VAL A 61 -1.25 3.39 -8.04
N LEU A 62 -2.25 2.99 -8.84
CA LEU A 62 -3.35 3.88 -9.23
C LEU A 62 -4.16 4.36 -8.02
N ALA A 63 -4.43 3.47 -7.05
CA ALA A 63 -5.11 3.85 -5.81
C ALA A 63 -4.29 4.84 -4.98
N ALA A 64 -2.98 4.63 -4.85
CA ALA A 64 -2.09 5.57 -4.17
C ALA A 64 -2.07 6.96 -4.85
N LEU A 65 -1.97 6.99 -6.18
CA LEU A 65 -2.01 8.22 -6.97
C LEU A 65 -3.37 8.93 -6.83
N ALA A 66 -4.47 8.20 -6.87
CA ALA A 66 -5.81 8.75 -6.66
C ALA A 66 -5.94 9.36 -5.25
N GLY A 67 -5.40 8.71 -4.22
CA GLY A 67 -5.36 9.24 -2.86
C GLY A 67 -4.58 10.56 -2.73
N ILE A 68 -3.50 10.72 -3.50
CA ILE A 68 -2.76 11.98 -3.59
C ILE A 68 -3.56 13.04 -4.35
N ALA A 69 -4.20 12.66 -5.46
CA ALA A 69 -4.99 13.57 -6.30
C ALA A 69 -6.18 14.17 -5.54
N ILE A 70 -6.89 13.36 -4.75
CA ILE A 70 -8.00 13.83 -3.88
C ILE A 70 -7.50 14.89 -2.89
N LYS A 71 -6.27 14.75 -2.39
CA LYS A 71 -5.66 15.72 -1.48
C LYS A 71 -5.01 16.92 -2.18
N GLY A 72 -5.15 17.04 -3.50
CA GLY A 72 -4.52 18.07 -4.32
C GLY A 72 -4.86 19.49 -3.86
N TYR A 73 -6.12 19.75 -3.45
CA TYR A 73 -6.52 21.07 -2.96
C TYR A 73 -5.75 21.49 -1.70
N CYS A 74 -5.68 20.64 -0.69
CA CYS A 74 -4.94 20.94 0.55
C CYS A 74 -3.42 20.98 0.32
N ARG A 75 -2.90 20.21 -0.65
CA ARG A 75 -1.46 20.27 -1.01
C ARG A 75 -1.03 21.64 -1.53
N THR A 76 -1.92 22.38 -2.20
CA THR A 76 -1.62 23.70 -2.77
C THR A 76 -2.06 24.85 -1.87
N ASN A 77 -3.17 24.70 -1.15
CA ASN A 77 -3.75 25.75 -0.32
C ASN A 77 -3.41 25.61 1.18
N GLY A 78 -2.73 24.53 1.56
CA GLY A 78 -2.44 24.20 2.95
C GLY A 78 -3.55 23.39 3.61
N TRP A 79 -3.17 22.69 4.69
CA TRP A 79 -4.10 22.03 5.60
C TRP A 79 -4.44 22.98 6.73
N GLU A 80 -5.54 23.71 6.56
CA GLU A 80 -6.05 24.70 7.51
C GLU A 80 -7.47 24.33 7.94
N THR A 81 -7.76 24.53 9.22
CA THR A 81 -9.13 24.40 9.73
C THR A 81 -9.86 25.74 9.55
N PRO A 82 -11.08 25.77 8.98
CA PRO A 82 -11.94 24.64 8.63
C PRO A 82 -11.89 24.19 7.16
N SER A 83 -11.10 24.84 6.30
CA SER A 83 -11.12 24.63 4.85
C SER A 83 -10.83 23.19 4.44
N GLN A 84 -9.95 22.48 5.16
CA GLN A 84 -9.62 21.07 4.92
C GLN A 84 -10.81 20.12 5.03
N PHE A 85 -11.80 20.46 5.88
CA PHE A 85 -13.01 19.66 6.06
C PHE A 85 -14.01 19.93 4.93
N TYR A 86 -14.19 21.19 4.55
CA TYR A 86 -15.09 21.56 3.44
C TYR A 86 -14.59 21.08 2.08
N SER A 87 -13.28 21.05 1.88
CA SER A 87 -12.65 20.53 0.67
C SER A 87 -12.41 19.00 0.72
N THR A 88 -12.81 18.33 1.80
CA THR A 88 -12.70 16.87 1.99
C THR A 88 -11.28 16.31 1.83
N CYS A 89 -10.25 17.12 2.10
CA CYS A 89 -8.84 16.71 2.00
C CYS A 89 -8.10 16.65 3.34
N TYR A 90 -8.86 16.54 4.44
CA TYR A 90 -8.33 16.24 5.77
C TYR A 90 -7.40 15.01 5.76
N SER A 91 -6.33 15.11 6.54
CA SER A 91 -5.36 14.04 6.73
C SER A 91 -4.73 14.19 8.11
N ASP A 92 -4.51 13.08 8.82
CA ASP A 92 -3.89 13.12 10.15
C ASP A 92 -2.41 13.49 10.11
N PHE A 93 -1.67 13.20 9.02
CA PHE A 93 -0.24 13.54 8.96
C PHE A 93 0.04 15.05 9.12
N PRO A 94 -0.59 15.95 8.34
CA PRO A 94 -0.49 17.40 8.56
C PRO A 94 -0.95 17.84 9.96
N ASP A 95 -2.02 17.24 10.49
CA ASP A 95 -2.56 17.57 11.81
C ASP A 95 -1.57 17.22 12.93
N PHE A 96 -1.00 16.01 12.88
CA PHE A 96 0.05 15.56 13.78
C PHE A 96 1.28 16.48 13.72
N PHE A 97 1.72 16.83 12.51
CA PHE A 97 2.88 17.70 12.32
C PHE A 97 2.68 19.10 12.91
N ARG A 98 1.49 19.67 12.70
CA ARG A 98 1.14 21.04 13.12
C ARG A 98 0.77 21.15 14.58
N ASN A 99 -0.13 20.28 15.05
CA ASN A 99 -0.84 20.46 16.31
C ASN A 99 -0.30 19.58 17.45
N ARG A 100 0.47 18.52 17.14
CA ARG A 100 0.96 17.57 18.13
C ARG A 100 2.45 17.69 18.43
N GLY A 101 3.06 18.82 18.07
CA GLY A 101 4.45 19.17 18.42
C GLY A 101 5.53 18.45 17.61
N LEU A 102 5.18 17.63 16.61
CA LEU A 102 6.13 16.95 15.74
C LEU A 102 6.97 17.93 14.91
N GLY A 103 6.37 19.03 14.43
CA GLY A 103 7.09 20.07 13.70
C GLY A 103 8.13 20.82 14.54
N ASP A 104 7.91 20.88 15.86
CA ASP A 104 8.82 21.53 16.82
C ASP A 104 9.91 20.57 17.34
N GLY A 105 9.95 19.33 16.82
CA GLY A 105 10.96 18.34 17.18
C GLY A 105 10.68 17.58 18.47
N THR A 106 9.46 17.70 19.03
CA THR A 106 9.07 16.87 20.18
C THR A 106 8.78 15.45 19.71
N PHE A 107 9.43 14.48 20.34
CA PHE A 107 9.18 13.07 20.04
C PHE A 107 7.91 12.59 20.76
N PRO A 108 6.94 11.98 20.05
CA PRO A 108 5.69 11.50 20.65
C PRO A 108 5.94 10.57 21.84
N LEU A 109 5.17 10.75 22.93
CA LEU A 109 5.14 9.93 24.15
C LEU A 109 6.41 9.93 25.02
N LEU A 110 7.59 10.17 24.46
CA LEU A 110 8.86 10.20 25.22
C LEU A 110 9.22 11.60 25.73
N SER A 111 8.66 12.65 25.13
CA SER A 111 8.96 14.04 25.51
C SER A 111 7.97 14.56 26.57
N PRO A 112 8.45 15.27 27.61
CA PRO A 112 7.57 15.96 28.55
C PRO A 112 6.66 16.95 27.81
N GLY A 113 5.35 16.86 28.00
CA GLY A 113 4.37 17.73 27.32
C GLY A 113 3.92 17.23 25.93
N SER A 114 4.18 15.97 25.57
CA SER A 114 3.66 15.38 24.34
C SER A 114 2.12 15.37 24.33
N LEU A 115 1.53 15.95 23.28
CA LEU A 115 0.08 15.98 23.05
C LEU A 115 -0.40 14.77 22.21
N PHE A 116 0.42 13.73 22.10
CA PHE A 116 0.12 12.55 21.30
C PHE A 116 -0.75 11.57 22.10
N GLU A 117 -2.04 11.54 21.78
CA GLU A 117 -3.03 10.64 22.43
C GLU A 117 -3.23 9.33 21.66
N ASP A 118 -2.70 9.27 20.44
CA ASP A 118 -2.84 8.14 19.52
C ASP A 118 -2.03 6.91 19.97
N PRO A 119 -2.33 5.70 19.46
CA PRO A 119 -1.68 4.46 19.90
C PRO A 119 -0.15 4.53 19.87
N VAL A 120 0.50 3.89 20.85
CA VAL A 120 1.95 3.99 21.06
C VAL A 120 2.76 3.71 19.79
N LEU A 121 2.42 2.64 19.08
CA LEU A 121 3.09 2.28 17.82
C LEU A 121 2.94 3.38 16.76
N MET A 122 1.78 4.02 16.67
CA MET A 122 1.55 5.12 15.72
C MET A 122 2.39 6.35 16.09
N GLY A 123 2.47 6.69 17.38
CA GLY A 123 3.33 7.77 17.87
C GLY A 123 4.81 7.52 17.56
N LEU A 124 5.30 6.30 17.78
CA LEU A 124 6.68 5.93 17.44
C LEU A 124 6.98 6.07 15.95
N ILE A 125 6.07 5.60 15.09
CA ILE A 125 6.21 5.71 13.64
C ILE A 125 6.18 7.19 13.22
N ALA A 126 5.23 7.97 13.73
CA ALA A 126 5.10 9.40 13.43
C ALA A 126 6.35 10.19 13.84
N GLY A 127 6.89 9.91 15.04
CA GLY A 127 8.15 10.50 15.50
C GLY A 127 9.33 10.13 14.59
N ALA A 128 9.44 8.86 14.21
CA ALA A 128 10.50 8.39 13.34
C ALA A 128 10.41 8.99 11.92
N THR A 129 9.22 9.11 11.35
CA THR A 129 9.03 9.70 10.03
C THR A 129 9.20 11.22 10.05
N ALA A 130 8.97 11.88 11.19
CA ALA A 130 9.21 13.32 11.31
C ALA A 130 10.70 13.68 11.23
N TRP A 131 11.61 12.79 11.65
CA TRP A 131 13.06 12.97 11.47
C TRP A 131 13.51 12.98 10.01
N LEU A 132 12.70 12.44 9.11
CA LEU A 132 12.98 12.48 7.67
C LEU A 132 12.69 13.85 7.05
N VAL A 133 12.03 14.76 7.79
CA VAL A 133 11.67 16.10 7.31
C VAL A 133 12.60 17.16 7.92
N PRO A 134 13.62 17.62 7.18
CA PRO A 134 14.58 18.58 7.70
C PRO A 134 13.94 19.94 8.01
N GLY A 135 14.54 20.68 8.95
CA GLY A 135 14.13 22.03 9.34
C GLY A 135 13.66 22.12 10.79
N VAL A 136 13.28 23.33 11.21
CA VAL A 136 12.80 23.65 12.56
C VAL A 136 11.50 24.44 12.46
N GLY A 137 10.54 24.12 13.33
CA GLY A 137 9.24 24.80 13.41
C GLY A 137 8.23 24.37 12.35
N VAL A 138 6.99 24.81 12.54
CA VAL A 138 5.87 24.42 11.68
C VAL A 138 5.76 25.38 10.49
N THR A 139 6.14 24.91 9.30
CA THR A 139 5.97 25.65 8.03
C THR A 139 5.19 24.82 7.02
N ASP A 140 4.44 25.48 6.11
CA ASP A 140 3.64 24.79 5.10
C ASP A 140 4.47 23.83 4.23
N THR A 141 5.70 24.22 3.91
CA THR A 141 6.64 23.38 3.15
C THR A 141 7.04 22.11 3.90
N ARG A 142 7.23 22.18 5.22
CA ARG A 142 7.55 21.01 6.05
C ARG A 142 6.33 20.15 6.29
N ILE A 143 5.15 20.74 6.46
CA ILE A 143 3.88 20.01 6.54
C ILE A 143 3.65 19.20 5.25
N LEU A 144 3.81 19.84 4.09
CA LEU A 144 3.72 19.18 2.79
C LEU A 144 4.77 18.07 2.65
N GLY A 145 6.01 18.33 3.04
CA GLY A 145 7.09 17.34 3.02
C GLY A 145 6.80 16.13 3.92
N TYR A 146 6.28 16.36 5.12
CA TYR A 146 5.88 15.29 6.04
C TYR A 146 4.73 14.45 5.48
N PHE A 147 3.74 15.10 4.86
CA PHE A 147 2.69 14.39 4.15
C PHE A 147 3.26 13.52 3.02
N ASP A 148 4.17 14.04 2.20
CA ASP A 148 4.76 13.33 1.06
C ASP A 148 5.63 12.13 1.47
N VAL A 149 6.43 12.27 2.53
CA VAL A 149 7.20 11.16 3.10
C VAL A 149 6.28 10.05 3.57
N ASN A 150 5.26 10.37 4.37
CA ASN A 150 4.34 9.35 4.89
C ASN A 150 3.49 8.73 3.78
N ALA A 151 3.01 9.52 2.81
CA ALA A 151 2.26 9.01 1.66
C ALA A 151 3.10 8.03 0.82
N THR A 152 4.40 8.32 0.62
CA THR A 152 5.33 7.45 -0.10
C THR A 152 5.59 6.16 0.66
N LEU A 153 5.79 6.23 1.99
CA LEU A 153 5.97 5.06 2.84
C LEU A 153 4.73 4.15 2.83
N VAL A 154 3.52 4.72 2.92
CA VAL A 154 2.27 3.95 2.83
C VAL A 154 2.15 3.26 1.47
N ALA A 155 2.45 3.96 0.37
CA ALA A 155 2.44 3.36 -0.95
C ALA A 155 3.45 2.20 -1.08
N ALA A 156 4.65 2.37 -0.53
CA ALA A 156 5.66 1.31 -0.52
C ALA A 156 5.20 0.08 0.29
N VAL A 157 4.63 0.29 1.48
CA VAL A 157 4.08 -0.79 2.33
C VAL A 157 2.94 -1.52 1.62
N TRP A 158 2.06 -0.82 0.92
CA TRP A 158 1.00 -1.45 0.13
C TRP A 158 1.55 -2.32 -0.99
N ILE A 159 2.57 -1.84 -1.72
CA ILE A 159 3.20 -2.64 -2.79
C ILE A 159 3.85 -3.90 -2.20
N VAL A 160 4.60 -3.76 -1.10
CA VAL A 160 5.21 -4.91 -0.39
C VAL A 160 4.15 -5.90 0.07
N THR A 161 3.01 -5.41 0.58
CA THR A 161 1.89 -6.26 0.99
C THR A 161 1.35 -7.05 -0.19
N VAL A 162 1.13 -6.41 -1.35
CA VAL A 162 0.69 -7.09 -2.57
C VAL A 162 1.70 -8.16 -2.99
N LEU A 163 3.00 -7.85 -3.00
CA LEU A 163 4.05 -8.81 -3.35
C LEU A 163 4.11 -10.01 -2.38
N ALA A 164 3.78 -9.80 -1.10
CA ALA A 164 3.78 -10.86 -0.10
C ALA A 164 2.53 -11.75 -0.14
N THR A 165 1.41 -11.27 -0.69
CA THR A 165 0.11 -11.98 -0.69
C THR A 165 -0.39 -12.42 -2.06
N ALA A 166 0.19 -11.93 -3.17
CA ALA A 166 -0.18 -12.28 -4.55
C ALA A 166 0.41 -13.64 -4.98
#